data_AF-A0A839QCC4-F1
#
_entry.id   AF-A0A839QCC4-F1
#
_cell.length_a   1.000
_cell.length_b   1.000
_cell.length_c   1.000
_cell.angle_alpha   90.00
_cell.angle_beta   90.00
_cell.angle_gamma   90.00
#
_symmetry.space_group_name_H-M   'P 1'
#
loop_
_entity.id
_entity.type
_entity.pdbx_description
1 polymer ?
#
loop_
_entity_poly.entity_id
_entity_poly.type
_entity_poly.pdbx_seq_one_letter_code
_entity_poly.pdbx_strand_id
1 'polypeptide(L)' 'MIVGSPETFEEWFEKYGQTYEAAVIDNGGTPWPLDPEKRAATAAQLGLPPDTDPMELRRALWQRRNRKAA' A
#
# COMPACT_ATOMS: atom_id res chain seq x y z
N MET A 1 4.32 -4.88 25.33
CA MET A 1 3.23 -4.09 24.74
C MET A 1 2.95 -4.68 23.37
N ILE A 2 1.81 -5.35 23.17
CA ILE A 2 1.40 -5.72 21.82
C ILE A 2 0.97 -4.41 21.19
N VAL A 3 1.80 -3.88 20.29
CA VAL A 3 1.44 -2.67 19.54
C VAL A 3 0.24 -3.08 18.69
N GLY A 4 -0.95 -2.59 19.04
CA GLY A 4 -2.19 -2.93 18.35
C GLY A 4 -2.05 -2.72 16.84
N SER A 5 -2.71 -3.59 16.05
CA SER A 5 -2.85 -3.37 14.62
C SER A 5 -3.47 -1.99 14.40
N PRO A 6 -2.95 -1.17 13.48
CA PRO A 6 -3.53 0.16 13.20
C PRO A 6 -5.00 0.01 12.83
N GLU A 7 -5.86 0.80 13.47
CA GLU A 7 -7.32 0.73 13.30
C GLU A 7 -7.76 1.45 12.01
N THR A 8 -6.94 2.40 11.55
CA THR A 8 -7.19 3.19 10.34
C THR A 8 -6.12 3.00 9.26
N PHE A 9 -6.48 3.37 8.03
CA PHE A 9 -5.55 3.36 6.91
C PHE A 9 -4.44 4.40 7.11
N GLU A 10 -4.80 5.55 7.66
CA GLU A 10 -3.91 6.68 7.89
C GLU A 10 -2.80 6.33 8.89
N GLU A 11 -3.15 5.73 10.03
CA GLU A 11 -2.18 5.23 11.02
C GLU A 11 -1.29 4.13 10.45
N TRP A 12 -1.87 3.23 9.64
CA TRP A 12 -1.10 2.21 8.97
C TRP A 12 -0.12 2.81 7.96
N PHE A 13 -0.55 3.81 7.20
CA PHE A 13 0.25 4.44 6.17
C PHE A 13 1.40 5.24 6.78
N GLU A 14 1.15 6.00 7.84
CA GLU A 14 2.19 6.73 8.59
C GLU A 14 3.24 5.78 9.17
N LYS A 15 2.79 4.68 9.79
CA LYS A 15 3.69 3.77 10.50
C LYS A 15 4.44 2.80 9.58
N TYR A 16 3.77 2.27 8.56
CA TYR A 16 4.30 1.20 7.71
C TYR A 16 4.49 1.62 6.26
N GLY A 17 3.54 2.39 5.70
CA GLY A 17 3.58 2.82 4.30
C GLY A 17 4.78 3.72 4.00
N GLN A 18 4.93 4.81 4.77
CA GLN A 18 6.04 5.75 4.61
C GLN A 18 7.40 5.08 4.87
N THR A 19 7.49 4.25 5.92
CA THR A 19 8.69 3.50 6.27
C THR A 19 9.12 2.55 5.16
N TYR A 20 8.17 1.83 4.55
CA TYR A 20 8.45 0.96 3.40
C TYR A 20 8.99 1.77 2.21
N GLU A 21 8.35 2.89 1.87
CA GLU A 21 8.76 3.70 0.72
C GLU A 21 10.16 4.29 0.92
N ALA A 22 10.42 4.84 2.09
CA ALA A 22 11.74 5.33 2.45
C ALA A 22 12.79 4.22 2.34
N ALA A 23 12.51 3.02 2.85
CA ALA A 23 13.44 1.90 2.76
C ALA A 23 13.70 1.44 1.32
N VAL A 24 12.67 1.40 0.46
CA VAL A 24 12.87 1.05 -0.96
C VAL A 24 13.71 2.10 -1.67
N ILE A 25 13.47 3.38 -1.41
CA ILE A 25 14.24 4.48 -2.00
C ILE A 25 15.70 4.45 -1.51
N ASP A 26 15.93 4.23 -0.21
CA ASP A 26 17.27 4.15 0.39
C ASP A 26 18.11 3.01 -0.20
N ASN A 27 17.45 1.89 -0.56
CA ASN A 27 18.09 0.78 -1.28
C ASN A 27 18.22 1.01 -2.80
N GLY A 28 17.92 2.22 -3.30
CA GLY A 28 18.02 2.58 -4.73
C GLY A 28 16.88 2.03 -5.59
N GLY A 29 15.78 1.59 -5.00
CA GLY A 29 14.62 1.06 -5.70
C GLY A 29 13.51 2.08 -5.95
N THR A 30 12.51 1.68 -6.75
CA THR A 30 11.26 2.43 -6.94
C THR A 30 10.13 1.72 -6.20
N PRO A 31 9.45 2.38 -5.24
CA PRO A 31 8.27 1.82 -4.59
C PRO A 31 7.23 1.38 -5.61
N TRP A 32 6.58 0.23 -5.38
CA TRP A 32 5.58 -0.31 -6.30
C TRP A 32 4.44 0.66 -6.69
N PRO A 33 3.97 1.60 -5.84
CA PRO A 33 2.92 2.53 -6.23
C PRO A 33 3.39 3.57 -7.26
N LEU A 34 4.70 3.83 -7.33
CA LEU A 34 5.33 4.79 -8.25
C LEU A 34 5.87 4.11 -9.52
N ASP A 35 6.06 2.80 -9.48
CA ASP A 35 6.44 1.96 -10.61
C ASP A 35 5.18 1.70 -11.49
N PRO A 36 5.14 2.16 -12.75
CA PRO A 36 3.95 2.03 -13.60
C PRO A 36 3.51 0.58 -13.84
N GLU A 37 4.45 -0.34 -14.01
CA GLU A 37 4.15 -1.75 -14.29
C GLU A 37 3.57 -2.42 -13.05
N LYS A 38 4.22 -2.22 -11.89
CA LYS A 38 3.75 -2.80 -10.63
C LYS A 38 2.43 -2.20 -10.18
N ARG A 39 2.22 -0.90 -10.42
CA ARG A 39 0.95 -0.22 -10.16
C ARG A 39 -0.17 -0.83 -11.00
N ALA A 40 0.02 -0.97 -12.32
CA ALA A 40 -0.97 -1.57 -13.20
C ALA A 40 -1.28 -3.03 -12.82
N ALA A 41 -0.26 -3.83 -12.50
CA ALA A 41 -0.43 -5.20 -12.02
C ALA A 41 -1.23 -5.26 -10.70
N THR A 42 -0.95 -4.35 -9.77
CA THR A 42 -1.66 -4.25 -8.49
C THR A 42 -3.11 -3.82 -8.69
N ALA A 43 -3.35 -2.84 -9.57
CA ALA A 43 -4.70 -2.40 -9.92
C ALA A 43 -5.53 -3.56 -10.50
N ALA A 44 -4.95 -4.31 -11.44
CA ALA A 44 -5.58 -5.51 -12.00
C ALA A 44 -5.92 -6.55 -10.92
N GLN A 45 -5.01 -6.80 -9.97
CA GLN A 45 -5.26 -7.72 -8.86
C GLN A 45 -6.40 -7.28 -7.92
N LEU A 46 -6.68 -5.99 -7.85
CA LEU A 46 -7.75 -5.39 -7.05
C LEU A 46 -9.04 -5.16 -7.86
N GLY A 47 -9.02 -5.40 -9.18
CA GLY A 47 -10.13 -5.09 -10.07
C GLY A 47 -10.34 -3.58 -10.26
N LEU A 48 -9.28 -2.78 -10.10
CA LEU A 48 -9.29 -1.33 -10.25
C LEU A 48 -8.69 -0.90 -11.60
N PRO A 49 -9.03 0.30 -12.10
CA PRO A 49 -8.41 0.87 -13.31
C PRO A 49 -6.87 0.97 -13.20
N PRO A 50 -6.11 0.75 -14.28
CA PRO A 50 -4.64 0.77 -14.24
C PRO A 50 -4.04 2.15 -13.93
N ASP A 51 -4.82 3.21 -14.13
CA ASP A 51 -4.50 4.61 -13.85
C ASP A 51 -4.97 5.07 -12.46
N THR A 52 -5.52 4.16 -11.64
CA THR A 52 -5.94 4.46 -10.27
C THR A 52 -4.83 5.19 -9.50
N ASP A 53 -5.25 6.16 -8.69
CA ASP A 53 -4.33 6.94 -7.89
C ASP A 53 -3.52 6.01 -6.93
N PRO A 54 -2.20 6.21 -6.81
CA PRO A 54 -1.38 5.38 -5.94
C PRO A 54 -1.88 5.31 -4.48
N MET A 55 -2.47 6.37 -3.94
CA MET A 55 -3.01 6.37 -2.58
C MET A 55 -4.28 5.53 -2.48
N GLU A 56 -5.18 5.64 -3.47
CA GLU A 56 -6.38 4.81 -3.54
C GLU A 56 -6.04 3.31 -3.65
N LEU A 57 -5.02 2.98 -4.44
CA LEU A 57 -4.47 1.62 -4.55
C LEU A 57 -3.95 1.08 -3.21
N ARG A 58 -3.19 1.90 -2.47
CA ARG A 58 -2.72 1.54 -1.12
C ARG A 58 -3.90 1.28 -0.18
N ARG A 59 -4.92 2.15 -0.22
CA ARG A 59 -6.12 2.01 0.61
C ARG A 59 -6.90 0.73 0.28
N ALA A 60 -7.08 0.43 -1.00
CA ALA A 60 -7.76 -0.79 -1.45
C ALA A 60 -7.01 -2.07 -1.05
N LEU A 61 -5.67 -2.08 -1.14
CA LEU A 61 -4.84 -3.19 -0.62
C LEU A 61 -5.00 -3.36 0.88
N TRP A 62 -4.92 -2.27 1.65
CA TRP A 62 -5.08 -2.29 3.09
C TRP A 62 -6.47 -2.82 3.49
N GLN A 63 -7.53 -2.33 2.86
CA GLN A 63 -8.90 -2.80 3.08
C GLN A 63 -9.04 -4.29 2.77
N ARG A 64 -8.49 -4.76 1.64
CA ARG A 64 -8.52 -6.19 1.27
C ARG A 64 -7.79 -7.05 2.30
N ARG A 65 -6.66 -6.59 2.83
CA ARG A 65 -5.88 -7.30 3.86
C ARG A 65 -6.65 -7.40 5.18
N ASN A 66 -7.29 -6.32 5.61
CA ASN A 66 -8.01 -6.30 6.88
C ASN A 66 -9.40 -6.93 6.80
N ARG A 67 -10.05 -6.92 5.64
CA ARG A 67 -11.31 -7.64 5.43
C ARG A 67 -11.13 -9.17 5.48
N LYS A 68 -9.93 -9.68 5.20
CA LYS A 68 -9.57 -11.09 5.41
C LYS A 68 -9.33 -11.44 6.89
N ALA A 69 -9.16 -10.44 7.76
CA ALA A 69 -8.92 -10.63 9.18
C ALA A 69 -10.18 -10.51 10.05
N ALA A 70 -11.34 -10.24 9.42
CA ALA A 70 -12.65 -10.13 10.06
C ALA A 70 -13.47 -11.42 9.89
#